data_AF-A0A914ELD0-F1
#
_entry.id   AF-A0A914ELD0-F1
#
_cell.length_a   1.000
_cell.length_b   1.000
_cell.length_c   1.000
_cell.angle_alpha   90.00
_cell.angle_beta   90.00
_cell.angle_gamma   90.00
#
_symmetry.space_group_name_H-M   'P 1'
#
loop_
_entity.id
_entity.type
_entity.pdbx_description
1 polymer ?
#
loop_
_entity_poly.entity_id
_entity_poly.type
_entity_poly.pdbx_seq_one_letter_code
_entity_poly.pdbx_strand_id
1 'polypeptide(L)'
;MSKEHCCCGSIHTGALIISYLVLIFGTIGLLASVVAGNGPGIVSNALSIIIGGCIGYADHSHKPGGYLPYLICAAISIFIYTVSIVLFVIKAIAEPWTLSYYTEDFGYGDRYIDPGKLYGFLFMTAVLALADWIAIWFWMVVYRAYQHMKGVEE
;
A
#
# COMPACT_ATOMS: atom_id res chain seq x y z
N MET A 1 -2.37 -37.77 13.85
CA MET A 1 -3.35 -37.01 13.06
C MET A 1 -4.12 -36.11 14.02
N SER A 2 -3.56 -34.95 14.34
CA SER A 2 -4.21 -33.96 15.21
C SER A 2 -5.28 -33.19 14.43
N LYS A 3 -6.36 -32.88 15.12
CA LYS A 3 -7.58 -32.24 14.63
C LYS A 3 -7.41 -30.71 14.64
N GLU A 4 -6.98 -30.12 13.53
CA GLU A 4 -7.01 -28.66 13.33
C GLU A 4 -7.61 -28.35 11.96
N HIS A 5 -8.93 -28.56 11.81
CA HIS A 5 -9.58 -28.50 10.49
C HIS A 5 -10.88 -27.69 10.43
N CYS A 6 -11.12 -26.73 11.31
CA CYS A 6 -12.32 -25.88 11.17
C CYS A 6 -12.11 -24.36 11.23
N CYS A 7 -10.99 -23.83 11.77
CA CYS A 7 -10.79 -22.37 11.84
C CYS A 7 -9.72 -21.82 10.87
N CYS A 8 -8.81 -22.65 10.37
CA CYS A 8 -7.70 -22.21 9.52
C CYS A 8 -8.10 -21.92 8.06
N GLY A 9 -9.25 -22.43 7.62
CA GLY A 9 -9.75 -22.19 6.27
C GLY A 9 -9.92 -20.71 5.94
N SER A 10 -10.33 -19.90 6.92
CA SER A 10 -10.54 -18.46 6.71
C SER A 10 -9.25 -17.68 6.45
N ILE A 11 -8.14 -18.07 7.08
CA ILE A 11 -6.86 -17.33 6.99
C ILE A 11 -6.14 -17.64 5.68
N HIS A 12 -6.12 -18.92 5.29
CA HIS A 12 -5.62 -19.35 3.97
C HIS A 12 -6.44 -18.73 2.83
N THR A 13 -7.77 -18.71 2.96
CA THR A 13 -8.65 -18.07 1.97
C THR A 13 -8.35 -16.57 1.83
N GLY A 14 -8.03 -15.87 2.93
CA GLY A 14 -7.65 -14.46 2.89
C GLY A 14 -6.36 -14.18 2.12
N ALA A 15 -5.31 -14.97 2.36
CA ALA A 15 -4.03 -14.81 1.65
C ALA A 15 -4.15 -15.14 0.15
N LEU A 16 -4.95 -16.15 -0.21
CA LEU A 16 -5.26 -16.48 -1.61
C LEU A 16 -6.04 -15.37 -2.31
N ILE A 17 -7.05 -14.78 -1.64
CA ILE A 17 -7.77 -13.62 -2.18
C ILE A 17 -6.79 -12.49 -2.47
N ILE A 18 -5.88 -12.18 -1.55
CA ILE A 18 -4.85 -11.14 -1.75
C ILE A 18 -3.95 -11.49 -2.94
N SER A 19 -3.50 -12.75 -3.06
CA SER A 19 -2.72 -13.21 -4.21
C SER A 19 -3.44 -12.96 -5.54
N TYR A 20 -4.71 -13.33 -5.65
CA TYR A 20 -5.50 -13.12 -6.87
C TYR A 20 -5.74 -11.63 -7.17
N LEU A 21 -6.05 -10.83 -6.15
CA LEU A 21 -6.22 -9.39 -6.34
C LEU A 21 -4.92 -8.75 -6.86
N VAL A 22 -3.77 -9.09 -6.26
CA VAL A 22 -2.46 -8.59 -6.70
C VAL A 22 -2.15 -9.03 -8.14
N LEU A 23 -2.47 -10.27 -8.53
CA LEU A 23 -2.28 -10.74 -9.89
C LEU A 23 -3.17 -10.01 -10.90
N ILE A 24 -4.46 -9.82 -10.58
CA ILE A 24 -5.42 -9.14 -11.46
C ILE A 24 -5.02 -7.66 -11.63
N PHE A 25 -4.84 -6.94 -10.53
CA PHE A 25 -4.51 -5.52 -10.58
C PHE A 25 -3.10 -5.28 -11.15
N GLY A 26 -2.13 -6.13 -10.82
CA GLY A 26 -0.79 -6.08 -11.40
C GLY A 26 -0.81 -6.30 -12.91
N THR A 27 -1.62 -7.23 -13.41
CA THR A 27 -1.74 -7.48 -14.86
C THR A 27 -2.41 -6.31 -15.58
N ILE A 28 -3.51 -5.78 -15.04
CA ILE A 28 -4.19 -4.61 -15.62
C ILE A 28 -3.25 -3.40 -15.61
N GLY A 29 -2.57 -3.13 -14.49
CA GLY A 29 -1.62 -2.04 -14.34
C GLY A 29 -0.41 -2.17 -15.27
N LEU A 30 0.08 -3.39 -15.48
CA LEU A 30 1.16 -3.68 -16.41
C LEU A 30 0.75 -3.32 -17.84
N LEU A 31 -0.42 -3.79 -18.28
CA LEU A 31 -0.95 -3.48 -19.62
C LEU A 31 -1.12 -1.97 -19.81
N ALA A 32 -1.71 -1.29 -18.84
CA ALA A 32 -1.86 0.16 -18.86
C ALA A 32 -0.50 0.89 -18.94
N SER A 33 0.50 0.43 -18.18
CA SER A 33 1.84 1.01 -18.18
C SER A 33 2.58 0.79 -19.49
N VAL A 34 2.41 -0.39 -20.12
CA VAL A 34 2.97 -0.69 -21.44
C VAL A 34 2.36 0.21 -22.50
N VAL A 35 1.03 0.35 -22.53
CA VAL A 35 0.32 1.23 -23.47
C VAL A 35 0.74 2.68 -23.29
N ALA A 36 0.94 3.13 -22.06
CA ALA A 36 1.36 4.50 -21.75
C ALA A 36 2.88 4.75 -21.94
N GLY A 37 3.69 3.73 -22.24
CA GLY A 37 5.15 3.86 -22.29
C GLY A 37 5.80 4.21 -20.95
N ASN A 38 5.15 3.90 -19.82
CA ASN A 38 5.61 4.25 -18.48
C ASN A 38 6.53 3.15 -17.92
N GLY A 39 7.83 3.25 -18.21
CA GLY A 39 8.87 2.30 -17.76
C GLY A 39 8.80 1.97 -16.25
N PRO A 40 8.80 2.97 -15.34
CA PRO A 40 8.63 2.72 -13.91
C PRO A 40 7.36 1.95 -13.56
N GLY A 41 6.24 2.28 -14.22
CA GLY A 41 4.97 1.56 -14.06
C GLY A 41 5.06 0.09 -14.49
N ILE A 42 5.76 -0.20 -15.59
CA ILE A 42 5.96 -1.57 -16.08
C ILE A 42 6.71 -2.40 -15.02
N VAL A 43 7.82 -1.88 -14.50
CA VAL A 43 8.65 -2.60 -13.51
C VAL A 43 7.87 -2.83 -12.21
N SER A 44 7.18 -1.82 -11.70
CA SER A 44 6.40 -1.90 -10.47
C SER A 44 5.25 -2.93 -10.57
N ASN A 45 4.52 -2.93 -11.68
CA ASN A 45 3.43 -3.88 -11.91
C ASN A 45 3.94 -5.31 -12.17
N ALA A 46 5.07 -5.48 -12.86
CA ALA A 46 5.69 -6.78 -13.05
C ALA A 46 6.14 -7.39 -11.71
N LEU A 47 6.76 -6.59 -10.83
CA LEU A 47 7.11 -7.01 -9.47
C LEU A 47 5.87 -7.41 -8.66
N SER A 48 4.78 -6.65 -8.79
CA SER A 48 3.51 -6.97 -8.12
C SER A 48 2.99 -8.34 -8.54
N ILE A 49 3.01 -8.66 -9.84
CA ILE A 49 2.61 -9.98 -10.36
C ILE A 49 3.49 -11.09 -9.77
N ILE A 50 4.82 -10.91 -9.77
CA ILE A 50 5.75 -11.90 -9.21
C ILE A 50 5.43 -12.16 -7.74
N ILE A 51 5.23 -11.09 -6.95
CA ILE A 51 4.89 -11.17 -5.54
C ILE A 51 3.55 -11.90 -5.34
N GLY A 52 2.52 -11.57 -6.11
CA GLY A 52 1.23 -12.25 -6.08
C GLY A 52 1.37 -13.75 -6.37
N GLY A 53 2.19 -14.12 -7.35
CA GLY A 53 2.53 -15.50 -7.68
C GLY A 53 3.28 -16.22 -6.56
N CYS A 54 4.21 -15.54 -5.87
CA CYS A 54 4.92 -16.10 -4.72
C CYS A 54 3.96 -16.46 -3.58
N ILE A 55 2.98 -15.60 -3.26
CA ILE A 55 1.96 -15.87 -2.24
C ILE A 55 1.13 -17.10 -2.64
N GLY A 56 0.63 -17.15 -3.87
CA GLY A 56 -0.19 -18.27 -4.35
C GLY A 56 0.59 -19.59 -4.37
N TYR A 57 1.86 -19.56 -4.80
CA TYR A 57 2.74 -20.72 -4.75
C TYR A 57 3.03 -21.18 -3.31
N ALA A 58 3.25 -20.23 -2.40
CA ALA A 58 3.51 -20.50 -0.99
C ALA A 58 2.34 -21.24 -0.33
N ASP A 59 1.12 -20.79 -0.63
CA ASP A 59 -0.11 -21.40 -0.13
C ASP A 59 -0.30 -22.82 -0.67
N HIS A 60 -0.25 -22.99 -2.00
CA HIS A 60 -0.40 -24.30 -2.63
C HIS A 60 0.69 -25.30 -2.28
N SER A 61 1.92 -24.83 -2.06
CA SER A 61 3.06 -25.69 -1.72
C SER A 61 3.24 -25.87 -0.21
N HIS A 62 2.40 -25.25 0.63
CA HIS A 62 2.56 -25.16 2.08
C HIS A 62 3.98 -24.77 2.52
N LYS A 63 4.61 -23.85 1.78
CA LYS A 63 5.98 -23.39 2.05
C LYS A 63 5.93 -21.95 2.57
N PRO A 64 6.20 -21.70 3.87
CA PRO A 64 6.09 -20.37 4.45
C PRO A 64 7.06 -19.36 3.79
N GLY A 65 8.18 -19.83 3.22
CA GLY A 65 9.17 -18.97 2.58
C GLY A 65 8.62 -18.12 1.42
N GLY A 66 7.57 -18.56 0.72
CA GLY A 66 7.03 -17.80 -0.41
C GLY A 66 6.19 -16.57 -0.02
N TYR A 67 5.86 -16.41 1.27
CA TYR A 67 5.20 -15.21 1.79
C TYR A 67 6.18 -14.06 2.10
N LEU A 68 7.47 -14.38 2.29
CA LEU A 68 8.49 -13.40 2.67
C LEU A 68 8.65 -12.25 1.67
N PRO A 69 8.68 -12.48 0.34
CA PRO A 69 8.82 -11.39 -0.63
C PRO A 69 7.70 -10.35 -0.49
N TYR A 70 6.46 -10.81 -0.31
CA TYR A 70 5.33 -9.90 -0.07
C TYR A 70 5.51 -9.12 1.23
N LEU A 71 5.79 -9.80 2.34
CA LEU A 71 5.90 -9.16 3.65
C LEU A 71 7.01 -8.11 3.70
N ILE A 72 8.15 -8.37 3.05
CA ILE A 72 9.27 -7.43 2.97
C ILE A 72 8.88 -6.24 2.10
N CYS A 73 8.35 -6.47 0.89
CA CYS A 73 7.96 -5.39 -0.01
C CYS A 73 6.86 -4.52 0.59
N ALA A 74 5.82 -5.13 1.17
CA ALA A 74 4.72 -4.41 1.80
C ALA A 74 5.18 -3.63 3.05
N ALA A 75 6.07 -4.17 3.88
CA ALA A 75 6.63 -3.43 5.01
C ALA A 75 7.44 -2.20 4.56
N ILE A 76 8.25 -2.33 3.51
CA ILE A 76 9.00 -1.21 2.92
C ILE A 76 8.03 -0.18 2.34
N SER A 77 6.99 -0.61 1.61
CA SER A 77 5.99 0.29 1.03
C SER A 77 5.23 1.06 2.12
N ILE A 78 4.74 0.38 3.16
CA ILE A 78 4.07 1.02 4.31
C ILE A 78 5.01 2.06 4.93
N PHE A 79 6.26 1.71 5.20
CA PHE A 79 7.24 2.64 5.75
C PHE A 79 7.43 3.88 4.87
N ILE A 80 7.60 3.71 3.56
CA ILE A 80 7.76 4.82 2.61
C ILE A 80 6.50 5.70 2.57
N TYR A 81 5.31 5.10 2.57
CA TYR A 81 4.04 5.85 2.56
C TYR A 81 3.84 6.61 3.86
N THR A 82 4.05 5.98 5.01
CA THR A 82 3.98 6.63 6.32
C THR A 82 4.95 7.81 6.39
N VAL A 83 6.21 7.63 5.98
CA VAL A 83 7.20 8.73 5.93
C VAL A 83 6.74 9.83 4.97
N SER A 84 6.21 9.48 3.80
CA SER A 84 5.71 10.45 2.82
C SER A 84 4.53 11.26 3.38
N ILE A 85 3.59 10.62 4.09
CA ILE A 85 2.48 11.30 4.76
C ILE A 85 3.01 12.28 5.81
N VAL A 86 3.98 11.85 6.64
CA VAL A 86 4.59 12.71 7.67
C VAL A 86 5.28 13.92 7.02
N LEU A 87 6.09 13.71 5.98
CA LEU A 87 6.74 14.80 5.25
C LEU A 87 5.72 15.73 4.60
N PHE A 88 4.61 15.20 4.08
CA PHE A 88 3.54 15.98 3.47
C PHE A 88 2.83 16.87 4.52
N VAL A 89 2.58 16.34 5.72
CA VAL A 89 2.01 17.09 6.84
C VAL A 89 3.00 18.13 7.38
N ILE A 90 4.28 17.75 7.58
CA ILE A 90 5.32 18.69 8.01
C ILE A 90 5.45 19.81 7.01
N LYS A 91 5.48 19.51 5.70
CA LYS A 91 5.47 20.51 4.65
C LYS A 91 4.27 21.42 4.87
N ALA A 92 3.05 20.91 4.87
CA ALA A 92 1.85 21.73 5.06
C ALA A 92 1.83 22.65 6.31
N ILE A 93 2.51 22.26 7.39
CA ILE A 93 2.66 23.07 8.61
C ILE A 93 3.82 24.07 8.53
N ALA A 94 4.99 23.64 8.03
CA ALA A 94 6.23 24.42 7.99
C ALA A 94 6.22 25.47 6.88
N GLU A 95 5.41 25.23 5.86
CA GLU A 95 5.27 26.09 4.72
C GLU A 95 4.21 27.20 5.02
N PRO A 96 4.56 28.51 5.16
CA PRO A 96 3.59 29.63 5.34
C PRO A 96 2.64 29.94 4.15
N TRP A 97 2.84 29.34 2.98
CA TRP A 97 2.05 29.10 1.74
C TRP A 97 0.74 28.28 1.88
N THR A 98 0.33 27.83 3.08
CA THR A 98 -1.12 27.81 3.39
C THR A 98 -1.70 29.23 3.54
N LEU A 99 -0.84 30.25 3.55
CA LEU A 99 -1.16 31.68 3.72
C LEU A 99 -0.38 32.67 2.80
N SER A 100 0.72 32.30 2.11
CA SER A 100 1.62 33.28 1.46
C SER A 100 2.16 33.02 0.03
N TYR A 101 1.78 31.95 -0.70
CA TYR A 101 2.25 31.79 -2.10
C TYR A 101 1.56 32.69 -3.14
N TYR A 102 0.70 33.62 -2.71
CA TYR A 102 0.04 34.60 -3.58
C TYR A 102 0.40 36.06 -3.27
N THR A 103 1.23 36.32 -2.27
CA THR A 103 1.45 37.69 -1.79
C THR A 103 2.72 38.36 -2.32
N GLU A 104 3.52 37.71 -3.18
CA GLU A 104 4.74 38.34 -3.69
C GLU A 104 4.55 39.20 -4.96
N ASP A 105 3.42 39.10 -5.67
CA ASP A 105 3.19 39.96 -6.86
C ASP A 105 2.41 41.27 -6.58
N PHE A 106 1.73 41.42 -5.44
CA PHE A 106 0.82 42.55 -5.23
C PHE A 106 0.86 43.07 -3.79
N GLY A 107 1.85 43.90 -3.49
CA GLY A 107 2.06 44.54 -2.19
C GLY A 107 0.77 44.84 -1.41
N TYR A 108 0.69 44.24 -0.22
CA TYR A 108 -0.36 44.37 0.80
C TYR A 108 -1.80 43.98 0.37
N GLY A 109 -2.26 42.80 0.81
CA GLY A 109 -3.66 42.40 0.79
C GLY A 109 -3.86 41.09 1.57
N ASP A 110 -4.99 40.96 2.26
CA ASP A 110 -5.24 39.95 3.29
C ASP A 110 -4.85 38.50 2.94
N ARG A 111 -4.36 37.81 3.97
CA ARG A 111 -4.04 36.38 4.02
C ARG A 111 -5.30 35.51 3.82
N TYR A 112 -5.84 35.48 2.60
CA TYR A 112 -6.99 34.64 2.27
C TYR A 112 -6.51 33.23 1.91
N ILE A 113 -6.80 32.28 2.80
CA ILE A 113 -6.64 30.85 2.52
C ILE A 113 -7.69 30.47 1.49
N ASP A 114 -7.29 30.00 0.31
CA ASP A 114 -8.23 29.43 -0.66
C ASP A 114 -8.79 28.11 -0.07
N PRO A 115 -10.08 28.07 0.33
CA PRO A 115 -10.66 26.91 0.97
C PRO A 115 -10.62 25.68 0.06
N GLY A 116 -10.68 25.85 -1.27
CA GLY A 116 -10.62 24.74 -2.22
C GLY A 116 -9.29 23.99 -2.17
N LYS A 117 -8.18 24.70 -2.01
CA LYS A 117 -6.85 24.10 -1.89
C LYS A 117 -6.66 23.40 -0.55
N LEU A 118 -7.19 23.97 0.53
CA LEU A 118 -7.19 23.33 1.85
C LEU A 118 -8.01 22.04 1.86
N TYR A 119 -9.23 22.05 1.29
CA TYR A 119 -10.05 20.86 1.18
C TYR A 119 -9.43 19.80 0.27
N GLY A 120 -8.84 20.20 -0.86
CA GLY A 120 -8.11 19.29 -1.75
C GLY A 120 -6.92 18.64 -1.05
N PHE A 121 -6.17 19.43 -0.26
CA PHE A 121 -5.06 18.93 0.55
C PHE A 121 -5.53 17.89 1.57
N LEU A 122 -6.52 18.24 2.41
CA LEU A 122 -7.07 17.35 3.43
C LEU A 122 -7.64 16.06 2.82
N PHE A 123 -8.32 16.17 1.68
CA PHE A 123 -8.85 15.03 0.95
C PHE A 123 -7.72 14.09 0.48
N MET A 124 -6.65 14.63 -0.13
CA MET A 124 -5.51 13.82 -0.58
C MET A 124 -4.79 13.16 0.59
N THR A 125 -4.59 13.86 1.70
CA THR A 125 -4.00 13.27 2.92
C THR A 125 -4.87 12.14 3.48
N ALA A 126 -6.20 12.32 3.51
CA ALA A 126 -7.13 11.29 3.98
C ALA A 126 -7.11 10.05 3.07
N VAL A 127 -7.06 10.24 1.75
CA VAL A 127 -6.97 9.14 0.78
C VAL A 127 -5.66 8.36 0.95
N LEU A 128 -4.52 9.06 1.12
CA LEU A 128 -3.23 8.42 1.34
C LEU A 128 -3.19 7.64 2.67
N ALA A 129 -3.71 8.22 3.75
CA ALA A 129 -3.80 7.56 5.05
C ALA A 129 -4.70 6.32 5.01
N LEU A 130 -5.83 6.40 4.28
CA LEU A 130 -6.72 5.26 4.09
C LEU A 130 -6.05 4.14 3.28
N ALA A 131 -5.32 4.50 2.22
CA ALA A 131 -4.57 3.53 1.42
C ALA A 131 -3.48 2.83 2.24
N ASP A 132 -2.75 3.57 3.08
CA ASP A 132 -1.73 3.01 3.96
C ASP A 132 -2.35 2.07 5.02
N TRP A 133 -3.51 2.43 5.58
CA TRP A 133 -4.24 1.56 6.51
C TRP A 133 -4.68 0.25 5.83
N ILE A 134 -5.23 0.30 4.62
CA ILE A 134 -5.58 -0.90 3.86
C ILE A 134 -4.33 -1.77 3.61
N ALA A 135 -3.19 -1.16 3.28
CA ALA A 135 -1.93 -1.89 3.09
C ALA A 135 -1.46 -2.60 4.38
N ILE A 136 -1.54 -1.92 5.53
CA ILE A 136 -1.25 -2.51 6.85
C ILE A 136 -2.18 -3.69 7.13
N TRP A 137 -3.47 -3.56 6.80
CA TRP A 137 -4.44 -4.65 6.99
C TRP A 137 -4.08 -5.88 6.16
N PHE A 138 -3.76 -5.70 4.87
CA PHE A 138 -3.32 -6.82 4.03
C PHE A 138 -2.01 -7.44 4.53
N TRP A 139 -1.06 -6.62 4.99
CA TRP A 139 0.19 -7.11 5.58
C TRP A 139 -0.10 -7.99 6.79
N MET A 140 -0.99 -7.59 7.70
CA MET A 140 -1.37 -8.39 8.87
C MET A 140 -2.01 -9.72 8.49
N VAL A 141 -2.89 -9.74 7.48
CA VAL A 141 -3.54 -10.97 7.00
C VAL A 141 -2.48 -11.97 6.49
N VAL A 142 -1.55 -11.49 5.67
CA VAL A 142 -0.49 -12.34 5.10
C VAL A 142 0.52 -12.76 6.18
N TYR A 143 0.82 -11.88 7.14
CA TYR A 143 1.72 -12.17 8.24
C TYR A 143 1.17 -13.27 9.16
N ARG A 144 -0.12 -13.21 9.49
CA ARG A 144 -0.81 -14.26 10.26
C ARG A 144 -0.80 -15.60 9.52
N ALA A 145 -1.05 -15.60 8.21
CA ALA A 145 -0.94 -16.81 7.40
C ALA A 145 0.49 -17.38 7.47
N TYR A 146 1.51 -16.52 7.32
CA TYR A 146 2.91 -16.91 7.44
C TYR A 146 3.27 -17.53 8.80
N GLN A 147 2.84 -16.91 9.91
CA GLN A 147 3.06 -17.42 11.26
C GLN A 147 2.40 -18.80 11.46
N HIS A 148 1.15 -18.93 11.01
CA HIS A 148 0.42 -20.20 11.08
C HIS A 148 1.14 -21.33 10.34
N MET A 149 1.65 -21.08 9.12
CA MET A 149 2.44 -22.07 8.38
C MET A 149 3.80 -22.39 8.98
N LYS A 150 4.37 -21.50 9.80
CA LYS A 150 5.61 -21.78 10.52
C LYS A 150 5.40 -22.62 11.79
N GLY A 151 4.15 -22.92 12.17
CA GLY A 151 3.86 -23.58 13.44
C GLY A 151 4.27 -22.75 14.66
N VAL A 152 4.39 -21.43 14.50
CA VAL A 152 4.60 -20.50 15.60
C VAL A 152 3.19 -20.07 16.03
N GLU A 153 2.56 -20.90 16.84
CA GLU A 153 1.33 -20.53 17.54
C GLU A 153 1.68 -19.53 18.65
N GLU A 154 1.02 -18.37 18.66
CA GLU A 154 0.88 -17.51 19.85
C GLU A 154 -0.33 -17.98 20.68
#